data_AF-A0A1H4P0Y1-F1
#
_entry.id   AF-A0A1H4P0Y1-F1
#
_cell.length_a   1.000
_cell.length_b   1.000
_cell.length_c   1.000
_cell.angle_alpha   90.00
_cell.angle_beta   90.00
_cell.angle_gamma   90.00
#
_symmetry.space_group_name_H-M   'P 1'
#
loop_
_entity.id
_entity.type
_entity.pdbx_description
1 polymer ?
#
loop_
_entity_poly.entity_id
_entity_poly.type
_entity_poly.pdbx_seq_one_letter_code
_entity_poly.pdbx_strand_id
1 'polypeptide(L)'
;MTELTRRRDKGSAREKWNIFYDDVCIGSIGLRAGVPNHADQWEWKCGFHPGCDRSTGGPAGTFEQARAAFEAEWQLLLPTLTDANFQAWRDQRDWTERKQAMWARGEKLPSQQPSSLMRCPCGVMFDSHRPAESHVHRQHIYAAQKRDGIRR
;
A
#
# COMPACT_ATOMS: atom_id res chain seq x y z
N MET A 1 -15.46 -7.76 -24.00
CA MET A 1 -14.21 -7.63 -23.24
C MET A 1 -13.89 -6.15 -23.16
N THR A 2 -13.74 -5.58 -21.97
CA THR A 2 -13.25 -4.21 -21.84
C THR A 2 -11.81 -4.15 -22.37
N GLU A 3 -11.52 -3.14 -23.17
CA GLU A 3 -10.20 -2.94 -23.77
C GLU A 3 -9.19 -2.52 -22.71
N LEU A 4 -7.97 -3.07 -22.77
CA LEU A 4 -6.88 -2.68 -21.89
C LEU A 4 -6.33 -1.33 -22.33
N THR A 5 -6.21 -0.39 -21.39
CA THR A 5 -5.59 0.90 -21.66
C THR A 5 -4.19 0.96 -21.04
N ARG A 6 -3.30 1.75 -21.62
CA ARG A 6 -1.95 1.96 -21.09
C ARG A 6 -1.69 3.43 -20.80
N ARG A 7 -0.97 3.70 -19.71
CA ARG A 7 -0.54 5.05 -19.33
C ARG A 7 0.97 5.06 -19.07
N ARG A 8 1.68 6.03 -19.64
CA ARG A 8 3.13 6.18 -19.43
C ARG A 8 3.40 6.60 -17.99
N ASP A 9 4.26 5.87 -17.29
CA ASP A 9 4.81 6.30 -16.02
C ASP A 9 5.92 7.34 -16.28
N LYS A 10 5.60 8.61 -16.05
CA LYS A 10 6.54 9.73 -16.24
C LYS A 10 7.56 9.84 -15.12
N GLY A 11 7.36 9.18 -13.98
CA GLY A 11 8.30 9.17 -12.86
C GLY A 11 9.39 8.11 -12.99
N SER A 12 9.20 7.13 -13.88
CA SER A 12 10.21 6.11 -14.14
C SER A 12 11.37 6.66 -14.97
N ALA A 13 12.60 6.41 -14.53
CA ALA A 13 13.82 6.78 -15.27
C ALA A 13 13.94 6.07 -16.64
N ARG A 14 13.26 4.92 -16.79
CA ARG A 14 13.20 4.14 -18.03
C ARG A 14 11.76 4.04 -18.50
N GLU A 15 11.61 3.68 -19.76
CA GLU A 15 10.29 3.41 -20.32
C GLU A 15 9.51 2.39 -19.49
N LYS A 16 8.36 2.83 -18.96
CA LYS A 16 7.46 1.98 -18.20
C LYS A 16 6.03 2.44 -18.42
N TRP A 17 5.15 1.49 -18.68
CA TRP A 17 3.74 1.67 -18.94
C TRP A 17 2.95 0.90 -17.89
N ASN A 18 2.01 1.58 -17.24
CA ASN A 18 1.03 0.94 -16.37
C ASN A 18 -0.16 0.52 -17.23
N ILE A 19 -0.61 -0.72 -17.06
CA ILE A 19 -1.70 -1.32 -17.84
C ILE A 19 -2.95 -1.35 -16.98
N PHE A 20 -4.07 -0.91 -17.55
CA PHE A 20 -5.34 -0.72 -16.87
C PHE A 20 -6.44 -1.55 -17.51
N TYR A 21 -7.25 -2.17 -16.65
CA TYR A 21 -8.56 -2.71 -16.98
C TYR A 21 -9.59 -1.80 -16.30
N ASP A 22 -10.33 -1.05 -17.11
CA ASP A 22 -11.13 0.07 -16.64
C ASP A 22 -10.28 1.08 -15.83
N ASP A 23 -10.56 1.27 -14.54
CA ASP A 23 -9.82 2.15 -13.65
C ASP A 23 -8.74 1.45 -12.80
N VAL A 24 -8.65 0.12 -12.87
CA VAL A 24 -7.74 -0.69 -12.05
C VAL A 24 -6.41 -0.90 -12.78
N CYS A 25 -5.30 -0.57 -12.12
CA CYS A 25 -3.96 -0.85 -12.62
C CYS A 25 -3.63 -2.34 -12.43
N ILE A 26 -3.78 -3.14 -13.49
CA ILE A 26 -3.64 -4.60 -13.46
C ILE A 26 -2.23 -5.11 -13.78
N GLY A 27 -1.26 -4.20 -13.90
CA GLY A 27 0.14 -4.55 -14.06
C GLY A 27 0.93 -3.51 -14.84
N SER A 28 2.08 -3.92 -15.37
CA SER A 28 2.98 -3.00 -16.08
C SER A 28 3.84 -3.69 -17.13
N ILE A 29 4.29 -2.92 -18.12
CA ILE A 29 5.28 -3.31 -19.12
C ILE A 29 6.36 -2.24 -19.14
N GLY A 30 7.63 -2.61 -19.06
CA GLY A 30 8.70 -1.62 -19.06
C GLY A 30 10.07 -2.18 -19.42
N LEU A 31 11.01 -1.28 -19.67
CA LEU A 31 12.41 -1.61 -19.89
C LEU A 31 13.07 -2.03 -18.58
N ARG A 32 13.82 -3.12 -18.66
CA ARG A 32 14.60 -3.68 -17.55
C ARG A 32 15.84 -2.83 -17.29
N ALA A 33 16.16 -2.66 -16.01
CA ALA A 33 17.37 -1.99 -15.60
C ALA A 33 18.52 -2.99 -15.42
N GLY A 34 19.73 -2.63 -15.87
CA GLY A 34 20.94 -3.39 -15.58
C GLY A 34 21.10 -4.72 -16.34
N VAL A 35 20.35 -4.92 -17.43
CA VAL A 35 20.45 -6.12 -18.26
C VAL A 35 21.42 -5.90 -19.44
N PRO A 36 22.21 -6.91 -19.85
CA PRO A 36 23.07 -6.81 -21.03
C PRO A 36 22.26 -6.53 -22.30
N ASN A 37 22.81 -5.80 -23.27
CA ASN A 37 22.11 -5.38 -24.50
C ASN A 37 21.58 -6.54 -25.37
N HIS A 38 22.17 -7.74 -25.24
CA HIS A 38 21.74 -8.94 -25.97
C HIS A 38 20.66 -9.75 -25.24
N ALA A 39 20.36 -9.40 -24.00
CA ALA A 39 19.27 -10.00 -23.25
C ALA A 39 17.95 -9.33 -23.62
N ASP A 40 16.85 -10.01 -23.28
CA ASP A 40 15.50 -9.46 -23.36
C ASP A 40 15.39 -8.18 -22.54
N GLN A 41 15.21 -7.05 -23.24
CA GLN A 41 15.26 -5.71 -22.67
C GLN A 41 13.96 -5.29 -21.97
N TRP A 42 12.85 -5.95 -22.29
CA TRP A 42 11.55 -5.64 -21.72
C TRP A 42 11.17 -6.63 -20.63
N GLU A 43 10.38 -6.16 -19.68
CA GLU A 43 9.64 -6.99 -18.73
C GLU A 43 8.16 -6.66 -18.80
N TRP A 44 7.34 -7.66 -18.54
CA TRP A 44 5.92 -7.51 -18.28
C TRP A 44 5.57 -8.16 -16.94
N LYS A 45 4.58 -7.59 -16.27
CA LYS A 45 4.03 -8.10 -15.01
C LYS A 45 2.52 -7.94 -15.06
N CYS A 46 1.78 -9.03 -14.91
CA CYS A 46 0.33 -9.12 -14.89
C CYS A 46 -0.14 -9.58 -13.49
N GLY A 47 -1.05 -8.81 -12.90
CA GLY A 47 -1.47 -8.94 -11.52
C GLY A 47 -1.40 -7.61 -10.78
N PHE A 48 -2.18 -7.49 -9.71
CA PHE A 48 -2.30 -6.25 -8.94
C PHE A 48 -2.52 -6.53 -7.46
N HIS A 49 -2.08 -5.60 -6.63
CA HIS A 49 -2.24 -5.71 -5.19
C HIS A 49 -2.84 -4.43 -4.61
N PRO A 50 -3.73 -4.52 -3.61
CA PRO A 50 -4.39 -5.74 -3.13
C PRO A 50 -5.48 -6.22 -4.10
N GLY A 51 -6.00 -7.42 -3.86
CA GLY A 51 -7.09 -8.00 -4.63
C GLY A 51 -6.66 -9.10 -5.60
N CYS A 52 -5.41 -9.20 -6.01
CA CYS A 52 -4.92 -10.38 -6.71
C CYS A 52 -3.72 -10.99 -5.98
N ASP A 53 -3.87 -12.26 -5.56
CA ASP A 53 -2.79 -13.01 -4.91
C ASP A 53 -1.76 -13.52 -5.92
N ARG A 54 -2.11 -13.50 -7.21
CA ARG A 54 -1.24 -13.92 -8.31
C ARG A 54 -0.64 -12.71 -9.00
N SER A 55 0.68 -12.69 -9.10
CA SER A 55 1.42 -11.74 -9.93
C SER A 55 2.42 -12.51 -10.77
N THR A 56 2.11 -12.67 -12.05
CA THR A 56 2.96 -13.37 -13.02
C THR A 56 3.71 -12.34 -13.86
N GLY A 57 4.92 -12.67 -14.32
CA GLY A 57 5.64 -11.80 -15.22
C GLY A 57 6.83 -12.51 -15.86
N GLY A 58 7.41 -11.86 -16.85
CA GLY A 58 8.54 -12.42 -17.57
C GLY A 58 9.32 -11.39 -18.39
N PRO A 59 10.52 -11.76 -18.83
CA PRO A 59 11.27 -10.97 -19.80
C PRO A 59 10.66 -11.09 -21.21
N ALA A 60 10.95 -10.11 -22.06
CA ALA A 60 10.62 -10.13 -23.49
C ALA A 60 11.63 -9.30 -24.29
N GLY A 61 11.88 -9.70 -25.54
CA GLY A 61 12.82 -8.99 -26.42
C GLY A 61 12.31 -7.63 -26.86
N THR A 62 10.99 -7.50 -27.07
CA THR A 62 10.36 -6.27 -27.55
C THR A 62 9.13 -5.88 -26.72
N PHE A 63 8.69 -4.62 -26.85
CA PHE A 63 7.45 -4.15 -26.24
C PHE A 63 6.24 -4.97 -26.70
N GLU A 64 6.12 -5.27 -28.00
CA GLU A 64 4.98 -6.02 -28.53
C GLU A 64 4.97 -7.48 -28.03
N GLN A 65 6.13 -8.11 -27.88
CA GLN A 65 6.22 -9.43 -27.25
C GLN A 65 5.80 -9.37 -25.78
N ALA A 66 6.24 -8.35 -25.04
CA ALA A 66 5.84 -8.14 -23.66
C ALA A 66 4.32 -7.91 -23.55
N ARG A 67 3.73 -7.14 -24.48
CA ARG A 67 2.30 -6.88 -24.56
C ARG A 67 1.50 -8.15 -24.86
N ALA A 68 1.92 -8.94 -25.85
CA ALA A 68 1.25 -10.19 -26.19
C ALA A 68 1.28 -11.19 -25.02
N ALA A 69 2.42 -11.33 -24.34
CA ALA A 69 2.54 -12.19 -23.17
C ALA A 69 1.68 -11.71 -21.99
N PHE A 70 1.65 -10.39 -21.75
CA PHE A 70 0.76 -9.79 -20.76
C PHE A 70 -0.72 -10.09 -21.06
N GLU A 71 -1.16 -9.86 -22.30
CA GLU A 71 -2.55 -10.06 -22.71
C GLU A 71 -2.97 -11.54 -22.59
N ALA A 72 -2.09 -12.46 -22.94
CA ALA A 72 -2.31 -13.89 -22.77
C ALA A 72 -2.48 -14.27 -21.28
N GLU A 73 -1.59 -13.79 -20.41
CA GLU A 73 -1.72 -14.04 -18.97
C GLU A 73 -2.98 -13.38 -18.39
N TRP A 74 -3.33 -12.18 -18.85
CA TRP A 74 -4.55 -11.49 -18.41
C TRP A 74 -5.82 -12.28 -18.77
N GLN A 75 -5.88 -12.88 -19.97
CA GLN A 75 -7.00 -13.74 -20.37
C GLN A 75 -7.14 -14.98 -19.48
N LEU A 76 -6.03 -15.51 -18.96
CA LEU A 76 -6.05 -16.63 -18.01
C LEU A 76 -6.39 -16.18 -16.58
N LEU A 77 -6.01 -14.95 -16.20
CA LEU A 77 -6.23 -14.42 -14.86
C LEU A 77 -7.66 -13.89 -14.66
N LEU A 78 -8.18 -13.13 -15.63
CA LEU A 78 -9.46 -12.43 -15.54
C LEU A 78 -10.64 -13.32 -15.08
N PRO A 79 -10.82 -14.56 -15.57
CA PRO A 79 -11.92 -15.42 -15.14
C PRO A 79 -11.85 -15.86 -13.67
N THR A 80 -10.68 -15.73 -13.03
CA THR A 80 -10.50 -16.07 -11.61
C THR A 80 -10.80 -14.89 -10.67
N LEU A 81 -10.99 -13.69 -11.22
CA LEU A 81 -11.22 -12.47 -10.46
C LEU A 81 -12.70 -12.15 -10.34
N THR A 82 -13.08 -11.61 -9.20
CA THR A 82 -14.41 -11.10 -8.91
C THR A 82 -14.38 -9.58 -8.73
N ASP A 83 -15.55 -8.95 -8.70
CA ASP A 83 -15.67 -7.52 -8.42
C ASP A 83 -15.03 -7.12 -7.09
N ALA A 84 -15.04 -7.99 -6.09
CA ALA A 84 -14.39 -7.74 -4.80
C ALA A 84 -12.87 -7.62 -4.93
N ASN A 85 -12.24 -8.36 -5.84
CA ASN A 85 -10.82 -8.26 -6.12
C ASN A 85 -10.48 -6.87 -6.66
N PHE A 86 -11.26 -6.38 -7.64
CA PHE A 86 -11.10 -5.05 -8.21
C PHE A 86 -11.40 -3.95 -7.18
N GLN A 87 -12.43 -4.14 -6.34
CA GLN A 87 -12.79 -3.18 -5.31
C GLN A 87 -11.70 -3.02 -4.24
N ALA A 88 -11.06 -4.12 -3.81
CA ALA A 88 -9.95 -4.04 -2.87
C ALA A 88 -8.82 -3.13 -3.37
N TRP A 89 -8.51 -3.19 -4.67
CA TRP A 89 -7.53 -2.30 -5.28
C TRP A 89 -7.97 -0.84 -5.25
N ARG A 90 -9.25 -0.55 -5.57
CA ARG A 90 -9.81 0.81 -5.51
C ARG A 90 -9.77 1.39 -4.10
N ASP A 91 -10.18 0.60 -3.11
CA ASP A 91 -10.15 1.00 -1.71
C ASP A 91 -8.72 1.36 -1.27
N GLN A 92 -7.73 0.59 -1.72
CA GLN A 92 -6.32 0.87 -1.44
C GLN A 92 -5.81 2.13 -2.15
N ARG A 93 -6.22 2.36 -3.41
CA ARG A 93 -5.88 3.59 -4.15
C ARG A 93 -6.41 4.80 -3.39
N ASP A 94 -7.69 4.79 -3.06
CA ASP A 94 -8.38 5.90 -2.42
C ASP A 94 -7.83 6.14 -0.99
N TRP A 95 -7.52 5.06 -0.26
CA TRP A 95 -6.80 5.16 1.02
C TRP A 95 -5.42 5.78 0.87
N THR A 96 -4.67 5.39 -0.16
CA THR A 96 -3.32 5.94 -0.41
C THR A 96 -3.39 7.43 -0.75
N GLU A 97 -4.35 7.86 -1.57
CA GLU A 97 -4.58 9.26 -1.88
C GLU A 97 -4.95 10.07 -0.63
N ARG A 98 -5.88 9.56 0.18
CA ARG A 98 -6.25 10.18 1.46
C ARG A 98 -5.06 10.33 2.40
N LYS A 99 -4.24 9.30 2.51
CA LYS A 99 -3.01 9.28 3.32
C LYS A 99 -2.02 10.34 2.85
N GLN A 100 -1.77 10.44 1.55
CA GLN A 100 -0.89 11.46 0.98
C GLN A 100 -1.45 12.87 1.21
N ALA A 101 -2.77 13.06 1.08
CA ALA A 101 -3.40 14.35 1.35
C ALA A 101 -3.26 14.77 2.83
N MET A 102 -3.35 13.84 3.79
CA MET A 102 -3.06 14.12 5.20
C MET A 102 -1.61 14.60 5.39
N TRP A 103 -0.64 13.89 4.82
CA TRP A 103 0.77 14.28 4.92
C TRP A 103 1.07 15.62 4.24
N ALA A 104 0.45 15.91 3.09
CA ALA A 104 0.58 17.19 2.42
C ALA A 104 0.08 18.38 3.28
N ARG A 105 -0.91 18.14 4.15
CA ARG A 105 -1.38 19.13 5.14
C ARG A 105 -0.54 19.18 6.42
N GLY A 106 0.47 18.32 6.56
CA GLY A 106 1.28 18.19 7.78
C GLY A 106 0.56 17.45 8.92
N GLU A 107 -0.54 16.75 8.62
CA GLU A 107 -1.28 15.96 9.60
C GLU A 107 -0.61 14.62 9.86
N LYS A 108 -0.72 14.12 11.09
CA LYS A 108 -0.36 12.74 11.44
C LYS A 108 -1.50 11.80 11.04
N LEU A 109 -1.15 10.62 10.52
CA LEU A 109 -2.14 9.56 10.33
C LEU A 109 -2.71 9.12 11.67
N PRO A 110 -3.94 8.56 11.71
CA PRO A 110 -4.50 7.98 12.92
C PRO A 110 -3.57 6.96 13.57
N SER A 111 -2.89 6.13 12.77
CA SER A 111 -1.91 5.14 13.25
C SER A 111 -0.62 5.76 13.80
N GLN A 112 -0.35 7.03 13.52
CA GLN A 112 0.82 7.78 14.00
C GLN A 112 0.49 8.65 15.22
N GLN A 113 -0.79 8.78 15.58
CA GLN A 113 -1.20 9.49 16.78
C GLN A 113 -0.91 8.60 17.99
N PRO A 114 -0.20 9.10 19.02
CA PRO A 114 -0.02 8.35 20.26
C PRO A 114 -1.37 7.97 20.84
N SER A 115 -1.52 6.72 21.25
CA SER A 115 -2.69 6.32 22.01
C SER A 115 -2.73 7.10 23.32
N SER A 116 -3.87 7.71 23.62
CA SER A 116 -4.11 8.32 24.93
C SER A 116 -4.45 7.28 26.00
N LEU A 117 -4.68 6.02 25.63
CA LEU A 117 -4.95 4.94 26.58
C LEU A 117 -3.69 4.59 27.37
N MET A 118 -3.76 4.73 28.69
CA MET A 118 -2.70 4.38 29.62
C MET A 118 -3.14 3.28 30.58
N ARG A 119 -2.18 2.48 31.02
CA ARG A 119 -2.38 1.50 32.09
C ARG A 119 -1.84 2.05 33.40
N CYS A 120 -2.71 2.17 34.41
CA CYS A 120 -2.33 2.54 35.76
C CYS A 120 -1.62 1.37 36.47
N PRO A 121 -0.68 1.62 37.41
CA PRO A 121 -0.12 0.59 38.28
C PRO A 121 -1.17 -0.25 39.05
N CYS A 122 -2.37 0.29 39.29
CA CYS A 122 -3.49 -0.46 39.88
C CYS A 122 -4.20 -1.41 38.90
N GLY A 123 -3.72 -1.53 37.66
CA GLY A 123 -4.22 -2.45 36.64
C GLY A 123 -5.26 -1.87 35.68
N VAL A 124 -5.90 -0.74 36.00
CA VAL A 124 -6.96 -0.11 35.21
C VAL A 124 -6.40 0.56 33.95
N MET A 125 -7.07 0.35 32.81
CA MET A 125 -6.86 1.11 31.57
C MET A 125 -7.76 2.34 31.56
N PHE A 126 -7.21 3.51 31.22
CA PHE A 126 -7.96 4.78 31.19
C PHE A 126 -7.48 5.68 30.06
N ASP A 127 -8.34 6.58 29.58
CA ASP A 127 -7.97 7.60 28.61
C ASP A 127 -7.32 8.81 29.32
N SER A 128 -6.04 9.04 29.09
CA SER A 128 -5.29 10.17 29.67
C SER A 128 -5.80 11.54 29.21
N HIS A 129 -6.55 11.62 28.10
CA HIS A 129 -7.15 12.87 27.64
C HIS A 129 -8.50 13.17 28.32
N ARG A 130 -9.07 12.23 29.09
CA ARG A 130 -10.31 12.43 29.85
C ARG A 130 -9.98 12.77 31.30
N PRO A 131 -10.15 14.02 31.76
CA PRO A 131 -9.73 14.41 33.11
C PRO A 131 -10.39 13.60 34.24
N ALA A 132 -11.68 13.26 34.08
CA ALA A 132 -12.41 12.44 35.04
C ALA A 132 -11.79 11.04 35.22
N GLU A 133 -11.28 10.44 34.15
CA GLU A 133 -10.62 9.13 34.19
C GLU A 133 -9.15 9.25 34.61
N SER A 134 -8.43 10.28 34.16
CA SER A 134 -7.00 10.42 34.45
C SER A 134 -6.70 10.88 35.88
N HIS A 135 -7.50 11.79 36.44
CA HIS A 135 -7.21 12.39 37.74
C HIS A 135 -7.22 11.37 38.88
N VAL A 136 -8.13 10.38 38.83
CA VAL A 136 -8.21 9.32 39.85
C VAL A 136 -6.98 8.42 39.87
N HIS A 137 -6.21 8.37 38.77
CA HIS A 137 -5.02 7.52 38.64
C HIS A 137 -3.69 8.24 38.88
N ARG A 138 -3.71 9.57 38.99
CA ARG A 138 -2.49 10.39 39.15
C ARG A 138 -1.66 10.00 40.37
N GLN A 139 -2.32 9.78 41.51
CA GLN A 139 -1.64 9.41 42.76
C GLN A 139 -0.97 8.02 42.68
N HIS A 140 -1.63 7.05 42.04
CA HIS A 140 -1.05 5.72 41.82
C HIS A 140 0.21 5.78 40.95
N ILE A 141 0.18 6.59 39.90
CA ILE A 141 1.32 6.78 38.99
C ILE A 141 2.51 7.43 39.71
N TYR A 142 2.27 8.48 40.49
CA TYR A 142 3.33 9.15 41.25
C TYR A 142 3.92 8.26 42.36
N ALA A 143 3.09 7.49 43.06
CA ALA A 143 3.57 6.52 44.04
C ALA A 143 4.49 5.47 43.39
N ALA A 144 4.13 4.96 42.22
CA ALA A 144 4.95 4.01 41.47
C ALA A 144 6.27 4.64 40.98
N GLN A 145 6.23 5.85 40.40
CA GLN A 145 7.44 6.56 39.95
C GLN A 145 8.42 6.80 41.09
N LYS A 146 7.92 7.18 42.28
CA LYS A 146 8.74 7.36 43.48
C LYS A 146 9.41 6.05 43.91
N ARG A 147 8.68 4.92 43.87
CA ARG A 147 9.23 3.59 44.17
C ARG A 147 10.32 3.19 43.18
N ASP A 148 10.10 3.46 41.91
CA ASP A 148 10.98 3.00 40.82
C ASP A 148 12.17 3.97 40.59
N GLY A 149 12.29 5.03 41.39
CA GLY A 149 13.39 6.00 41.30
C GLY A 149 13.36 6.89 40.06
N ILE A 150 12.27 6.88 39.30
CA ILE A 150 12.11 7.64 38.06
C ILE A 150 11.74 9.09 38.43
N ARG A 151 12.73 9.99 38.47
CA ARG A 151 12.51 11.44 38.53
C ARG A 151 12.21 11.96 37.13
N ARG A 152 11.06 12.63 36.96
CA ARG A 152 10.82 13.55 35.85
C ARG A 152 11.25 14.95 36.24
#